data_AF-A0A9C9XSJ2-F1
#
_entry.id   AF-A0A9C9XSJ2-F1
#
_cell.length_a   1.000
_cell.length_b   1.000
_cell.length_c   1.000
_cell.angle_alpha   90.00
_cell.angle_beta   90.00
_cell.angle_gamma   90.00
#
_symmetry.space_group_name_H-M   'P 1'
#
loop_
_entity.id
_entity.type
_entity.pdbx_description
1 polymer ?
#
loop_
_entity_poly.entity_id
_entity_poly.type
_entity_poly.pdbx_seq_one_letter_code
_entity_poly.pdbx_strand_id
1 'polypeptide(L)'
;GASCPVGMGVSCSADRNILARIDARGLWLEQLDTDPGSLIPERYRGREDAGAVAIDLDRPMAEVLADLGRHPVATRVRLNGTIIVGRDIAHARWKALLDQGRPLPGYLKNHPVYYAGPAKTPPGRPSGSFGPTTAGRMDSYVELLQSHGGSLVMIAKGNRSPEVTESCRRHGGFYLGSIGGPAALIAEECIRQVECIDYPELGMEAVWRIKVRDFPAFILIDDKGNDFFAGLV
;
A
#
# COMPACT_ATOMS: atom_id res chain seq x y z
N GLY A 1 -39.67 -18.44 -13.15
CA GLY A 1 -38.70 -19.49 -13.54
C GLY A 1 -37.59 -19.02 -14.46
N ALA A 2 -37.77 -17.97 -15.27
CA ALA A 2 -36.79 -17.59 -16.31
C ALA A 2 -35.57 -16.75 -15.83
N SER A 3 -35.48 -16.41 -14.55
CA SER A 3 -34.35 -15.66 -14.00
C SER A 3 -34.12 -16.00 -12.54
N CYS A 4 -32.84 -16.07 -12.15
CA CYS A 4 -32.37 -16.29 -10.77
C CYS A 4 -31.09 -15.47 -10.55
N PRO A 5 -31.20 -14.14 -10.34
CA PRO A 5 -30.02 -13.31 -10.12
C PRO A 5 -29.40 -13.59 -8.74
N VAL A 6 -28.07 -13.65 -8.69
CA VAL A 6 -27.30 -13.77 -7.45
C VAL A 6 -26.27 -12.64 -7.42
N GLY A 7 -26.18 -11.94 -6.28
CA GLY A 7 -25.21 -10.88 -6.03
C GLY A 7 -24.37 -11.21 -4.80
N MET A 8 -23.07 -10.92 -4.88
CA MET A 8 -22.13 -11.03 -3.77
C MET A 8 -21.44 -9.68 -3.55
N GLY A 9 -21.36 -9.26 -2.29
CA GLY A 9 -20.73 -8.01 -1.90
C GLY A 9 -20.19 -8.12 -0.47
N VAL A 10 -19.29 -7.20 -0.12
CA VAL A 10 -18.66 -7.15 1.21
C VAL A 10 -18.68 -5.72 1.73
N SER A 11 -18.86 -5.55 3.04
CA SER A 11 -18.40 -4.34 3.72
C SER A 11 -16.97 -4.56 4.20
N CYS A 12 -16.12 -3.55 4.04
CA CYS A 12 -14.70 -3.65 4.38
C CYS A 12 -14.44 -3.16 5.82
N SER A 13 -13.19 -3.18 6.28
CA SER A 13 -12.81 -2.65 7.61
C SER A 13 -13.20 -1.18 7.83
N ALA A 14 -13.40 -0.42 6.75
CA ALA A 14 -13.98 0.92 6.79
C ALA A 14 -15.51 0.83 6.58
N ASP A 15 -16.19 0.07 7.42
CA ASP A 15 -17.65 -0.08 7.43
C ASP A 15 -18.29 1.23 7.88
N ARG A 16 -18.92 1.92 6.93
CA ARG A 16 -19.35 3.32 7.09
C ARG A 16 -20.72 3.49 6.48
N ASN A 17 -21.73 3.25 7.31
CA ASN A 17 -23.13 3.52 7.04
C ASN A 17 -23.73 4.24 8.25
N ILE A 18 -24.74 5.10 8.03
CA ILE A 18 -25.46 5.82 9.08
C ILE A 18 -26.92 5.93 8.63
N LEU A 19 -27.85 5.39 9.41
CA LEU A 19 -29.28 5.58 9.22
C LEU A 19 -29.71 6.97 9.72
N ALA A 20 -30.71 7.55 9.06
CA ALA A 20 -31.33 8.81 9.48
C ALA A 20 -32.85 8.72 9.34
N ARG A 21 -33.58 9.44 10.20
CA ARG A 21 -35.04 9.56 10.13
C ARG A 21 -35.46 10.99 10.39
N ILE A 22 -36.48 11.44 9.68
CA ILE A 22 -37.17 12.71 9.94
C ILE A 22 -38.60 12.39 10.32
N ASP A 23 -39.10 12.94 11.42
CA ASP A 23 -40.51 12.84 11.82
C ASP A 23 -41.02 14.19 12.34
N ALA A 24 -42.30 14.25 12.73
CA ALA A 24 -42.91 15.48 13.24
C ALA A 24 -42.23 16.05 14.51
N ARG A 25 -41.34 15.28 15.16
CA ARG A 25 -40.61 15.67 16.36
C ARG A 25 -39.17 16.13 16.06
N GLY A 26 -38.67 15.92 14.84
CA GLY A 26 -37.38 16.44 14.41
C GLY A 26 -36.55 15.48 13.57
N LEU A 27 -35.23 15.66 13.67
CA LEU A 27 -34.20 14.95 12.92
C LEU A 27 -33.51 13.93 13.83
N TRP A 28 -33.38 12.70 13.35
CA TRP A 28 -32.76 11.60 14.06
C TRP A 28 -31.62 11.05 13.21
N LEU A 29 -30.49 10.76 13.86
CA LEU A 29 -29.33 10.13 13.26
C LEU A 29 -28.95 8.91 14.09
N GLU A 30 -28.53 7.84 13.43
CA GLU A 30 -28.00 6.65 14.10
C GLU A 30 -26.79 7.01 14.98
N GLN A 31 -26.83 6.57 16.23
CA GLN A 31 -25.74 6.76 17.17
C GLN A 31 -24.69 5.69 16.94
N LEU A 32 -23.49 6.10 16.53
CA LEU A 32 -22.32 5.25 16.45
C LEU A 32 -21.59 5.19 17.80
N ASP A 33 -20.71 4.20 17.95
CA ASP A 33 -19.83 4.10 19.11
C ASP A 33 -18.87 5.29 19.18
N THR A 34 -18.78 5.93 20.36
CA THR A 34 -17.93 7.09 20.62
C THR A 34 -16.68 6.75 21.44
N ASP A 35 -16.59 5.52 21.97
CA ASP A 35 -15.42 5.00 22.69
C ASP A 35 -15.02 3.60 22.20
N PRO A 36 -14.64 3.45 20.91
CA PRO A 36 -14.27 2.15 20.35
C PRO A 36 -12.97 1.60 20.95
N GLY A 37 -12.16 2.42 21.64
CA GLY A 37 -10.95 1.97 22.34
C GLY A 37 -11.25 1.02 23.49
N SER A 38 -12.43 1.16 24.11
CA SER A 38 -12.93 0.25 25.15
C SER A 38 -13.04 -1.20 24.66
N LEU A 39 -13.32 -1.42 23.37
CA LEU A 39 -13.47 -2.73 22.75
C LEU A 39 -12.14 -3.49 22.58
N ILE A 40 -11.00 -2.78 22.66
CA ILE A 40 -9.68 -3.39 22.51
C ILE A 40 -9.24 -3.91 23.88
N PRO A 41 -9.02 -5.23 24.09
CA PRO A 41 -8.47 -5.75 25.34
C PRO A 41 -7.10 -5.13 25.68
N GLU A 42 -6.83 -4.87 26.96
CA GLU A 42 -5.60 -4.18 27.42
C GLU A 42 -4.32 -4.83 26.89
N ARG A 43 -4.27 -6.17 26.86
CA ARG A 43 -3.14 -6.95 26.30
C ARG A 43 -2.81 -6.66 24.83
N TYR A 44 -3.73 -6.06 24.09
CA TYR A 44 -3.56 -5.70 22.67
C TYR A 44 -3.44 -4.18 22.46
N ARG A 45 -3.49 -3.35 23.51
CA ARG A 45 -3.43 -1.87 23.42
C ARG A 45 -1.98 -1.34 23.27
N GLY A 46 -1.15 -2.03 22.50
CA GLY A 46 0.26 -1.69 22.33
C GLY A 46 0.84 -2.17 21.00
N ARG A 47 2.10 -1.80 20.76
CA ARG A 47 2.83 -2.17 19.55
C ARG A 47 3.71 -3.37 19.82
N GLU A 48 3.37 -4.53 19.25
CA GLU A 48 4.19 -5.74 19.36
C GLU A 48 5.03 -5.94 18.10
N ASP A 49 6.27 -5.46 18.16
CA ASP A 49 7.23 -5.50 17.04
C ASP A 49 8.21 -6.69 17.12
N ALA A 50 8.03 -7.61 18.09
CA ALA A 50 8.91 -8.73 18.34
C ALA A 50 9.15 -9.60 17.09
N GLY A 51 10.40 -9.74 16.66
CA GLY A 51 10.76 -10.55 15.49
C GLY A 51 10.54 -9.91 14.12
N ALA A 52 10.10 -8.65 14.02
CA ALA A 52 10.09 -7.96 12.72
C ALA A 52 11.50 -7.49 12.34
N VAL A 53 11.90 -7.76 11.10
CA VAL A 53 13.21 -7.38 10.54
C VAL A 53 13.20 -5.92 10.14
N ALA A 54 14.17 -5.14 10.60
CA ALA A 54 14.31 -3.75 10.16
C ALA A 54 14.99 -3.70 8.79
N ILE A 55 14.38 -3.02 7.82
CA ILE A 55 14.93 -2.79 6.49
C ILE A 55 15.17 -1.29 6.31
N ASP A 56 16.43 -0.92 6.10
CA ASP A 56 16.82 0.44 5.72
C ASP A 56 16.70 0.62 4.20
N LEU A 57 15.83 1.56 3.80
CA LEU A 57 15.49 1.91 2.44
C LEU A 57 16.34 3.06 1.88
N ASP A 58 17.07 3.80 2.72
CA ASP A 58 17.95 4.91 2.29
C ASP A 58 19.35 4.40 1.87
N ARG A 59 19.36 3.24 1.19
CA ARG A 59 20.53 2.58 0.61
C ARG A 59 20.34 2.37 -0.90
N PRO A 60 21.41 2.08 -1.66
CA PRO A 60 21.28 1.68 -3.06
C PRO A 60 20.27 0.52 -3.22
N MET A 61 19.41 0.58 -4.24
CA MET A 61 18.34 -0.41 -4.44
C MET A 61 18.85 -1.85 -4.45
N ALA A 62 20.03 -2.10 -5.05
CA ALA A 62 20.65 -3.42 -5.06
C ALA A 62 20.93 -3.96 -3.64
N GLU A 63 21.33 -3.11 -2.69
CA GLU A 63 21.55 -3.52 -1.30
C GLU A 63 20.23 -3.80 -0.58
N VAL A 64 19.18 -3.00 -0.85
CA VAL A 64 17.83 -3.23 -0.29
C VAL A 64 17.28 -4.58 -0.78
N LEU A 65 17.43 -4.89 -2.07
CA LEU A 65 17.02 -6.18 -2.65
C LEU A 65 17.81 -7.35 -2.05
N ALA A 66 19.13 -7.19 -1.90
CA ALA A 66 19.98 -8.22 -1.29
C ALA A 66 19.63 -8.47 0.18
N ASP A 67 19.19 -7.46 0.91
CA ASP A 67 18.74 -7.59 2.30
C ASP A 67 17.37 -8.31 2.37
N LEU A 68 16.41 -7.89 1.56
CA LEU A 68 15.11 -8.57 1.44
C LEU A 68 15.26 -10.03 1.02
N GLY A 69 16.17 -10.33 0.10
CA GLY A 69 16.41 -11.67 -0.43
C GLY A 69 16.93 -12.69 0.60
N ARG A 70 17.37 -12.24 1.79
CA ARG A 70 17.77 -13.11 2.92
C ARG A 70 16.58 -13.71 3.67
N HIS A 71 15.37 -13.25 3.39
CA HIS A 71 14.18 -13.58 4.15
C HIS A 71 13.13 -14.27 3.28
N PRO A 72 12.44 -15.31 3.78
CA PRO A 72 11.36 -15.96 3.05
C PRO A 72 10.09 -15.10 3.05
N VAL A 73 9.13 -15.47 2.20
CA VAL A 73 7.75 -14.97 2.29
C VAL A 73 7.17 -15.21 3.69
N ALA A 74 6.13 -14.45 4.06
CA ALA A 74 5.57 -14.31 5.40
C ALA A 74 6.46 -13.59 6.43
N THR A 75 7.72 -13.25 6.10
CA THR A 75 8.57 -12.50 7.02
C THR A 75 8.01 -11.10 7.26
N ARG A 76 7.84 -10.74 8.53
CA ARG A 76 7.43 -9.40 8.96
C ARG A 76 8.62 -8.45 8.90
N VAL A 77 8.44 -7.31 8.25
CA VAL A 77 9.47 -6.27 8.09
C VAL A 77 8.99 -4.91 8.62
N ARG A 78 9.92 -4.09 9.09
CA ARG A 78 9.75 -2.68 9.45
C ARG A 78 10.62 -1.83 8.53
N LEU A 79 9.99 -1.06 7.66
CA LEU A 79 10.68 -0.26 6.65
C LEU A 79 11.00 1.13 7.21
N ASN A 80 12.23 1.59 6.96
CA ASN A 80 12.73 2.89 7.39
C ASN A 80 13.39 3.59 6.19
N GLY A 81 13.02 4.85 5.91
CA GLY A 81 13.64 5.63 4.84
C GLY A 81 12.65 6.16 3.80
N THR A 82 13.11 6.35 2.57
CA THR A 82 12.33 6.96 1.48
C THR A 82 11.47 5.95 0.74
N ILE A 83 10.22 6.32 0.48
CA ILE A 83 9.30 5.59 -0.38
C ILE A 83 8.69 6.56 -1.39
N ILE A 84 8.55 6.11 -2.64
CA ILE A 84 7.80 6.80 -3.67
C ILE A 84 6.37 6.28 -3.67
N VAL A 85 5.40 7.18 -3.74
CA VAL A 85 3.98 6.83 -3.77
C VAL A 85 3.43 7.13 -5.15
N GLY A 86 2.69 6.18 -5.71
CA GLY A 86 1.95 6.36 -6.95
C GLY A 86 1.02 5.18 -7.18
N ARG A 87 -0.13 5.43 -7.81
CA ARG A 87 -1.16 4.41 -8.08
C ARG A 87 -1.68 4.55 -9.51
N ASP A 88 -2.91 4.11 -9.75
CA ASP A 88 -3.55 3.90 -11.04
C ASP A 88 -3.14 4.91 -12.15
N ILE A 89 -3.39 6.22 -11.98
CA ILE A 89 -3.09 7.20 -13.02
C ILE A 89 -1.57 7.44 -13.18
N ALA A 90 -0.81 7.46 -12.08
CA ALA A 90 0.65 7.60 -12.15
C ALA A 90 1.31 6.43 -12.91
N HIS A 91 0.84 5.20 -12.69
CA HIS A 91 1.31 4.02 -13.43
C HIS A 91 0.97 4.11 -14.92
N ALA A 92 -0.23 4.58 -15.26
CA ALA A 92 -0.61 4.84 -16.65
C ALA A 92 0.31 5.89 -17.30
N ARG A 93 0.70 6.95 -16.57
CA ARG A 93 1.69 7.94 -17.06
C ARG A 93 3.06 7.31 -17.28
N TRP A 94 3.55 6.49 -16.35
CA TRP A 94 4.86 5.82 -16.52
C TRP A 94 4.87 4.84 -17.69
N LYS A 95 3.77 4.09 -17.89
CA LYS A 95 3.60 3.28 -19.10
C LYS A 95 3.63 4.14 -20.37
N ALA A 96 2.89 5.25 -20.39
CA ALA A 96 2.86 6.14 -21.56
C ALA A 96 4.23 6.74 -21.90
N LEU A 97 5.09 6.99 -20.89
CA LEU A 97 6.49 7.37 -21.12
C LEU A 97 7.23 6.29 -21.91
N LEU A 98 7.12 5.03 -21.47
CA LEU A 98 7.76 3.90 -22.15
C LEU A 98 7.21 3.67 -23.56
N ASP A 99 5.88 3.78 -23.75
CA ASP A 99 5.25 3.68 -25.08
C ASP A 99 5.77 4.76 -26.05
N GLN A 100 6.21 5.91 -25.53
CA GLN A 100 6.83 7.00 -26.29
C GLN A 100 8.36 6.87 -26.44
N GLY A 101 8.95 5.76 -25.99
CA GLY A 101 10.40 5.56 -25.99
C GLY A 101 11.15 6.43 -24.98
N ARG A 102 10.46 7.02 -24.00
CA ARG A 102 11.07 7.84 -22.93
C ARG A 102 11.44 6.95 -21.73
N PRO A 103 12.56 7.23 -21.03
CA PRO A 103 12.97 6.44 -19.89
C PRO A 103 12.01 6.62 -18.70
N LEU A 104 11.96 5.60 -17.83
CA LEU A 104 11.32 5.74 -16.52
C LEU A 104 12.04 6.79 -15.67
N PRO A 105 11.29 7.57 -14.87
CA PRO A 105 11.88 8.48 -13.89
C PRO A 105 12.82 7.77 -12.90
N GLY A 106 13.94 8.40 -12.55
CA GLY A 106 14.95 7.80 -11.67
C GLY A 106 14.41 7.43 -10.28
N TYR A 107 13.39 8.14 -9.80
CA TYR A 107 12.76 7.84 -8.51
C TYR A 107 12.14 6.43 -8.45
N LEU A 108 11.70 5.86 -9.59
CA LEU A 108 11.14 4.50 -9.66
C LEU A 108 12.19 3.40 -9.58
N LYS A 109 13.45 3.74 -9.91
CA LYS A 109 14.58 2.81 -9.93
C LYS A 109 15.29 2.79 -8.58
N ASN A 110 15.27 3.91 -7.87
CA ASN A 110 16.08 4.13 -6.68
C ASN A 110 15.32 3.91 -5.37
N HIS A 111 13.98 3.79 -5.39
CA HIS A 111 13.17 3.69 -4.19
C HIS A 111 12.00 2.70 -4.35
N PRO A 112 11.50 2.10 -3.26
CA PRO A 112 10.27 1.33 -3.29
C PRO A 112 9.06 2.16 -3.73
N VAL A 113 8.09 1.51 -4.38
CA VAL A 113 6.86 2.13 -4.86
C VAL A 113 5.68 1.68 -4.01
N TYR A 114 5.10 2.59 -3.24
CA TYR A 114 3.91 2.41 -2.43
C TYR A 114 2.66 2.81 -3.19
N TYR A 115 1.72 1.88 -3.33
CA TYR A 115 0.47 2.15 -4.01
C TYR A 115 -0.52 2.72 -3.00
N ALA A 116 -0.65 4.05 -2.97
CA ALA A 116 -1.55 4.75 -2.08
C ALA A 116 -1.95 6.11 -2.64
N GLY A 117 -2.91 6.77 -1.99
CA GLY A 117 -3.26 8.17 -2.22
C GLY A 117 -3.59 8.82 -0.88
N PRO A 118 -2.99 9.96 -0.51
CA PRO A 118 -3.18 10.55 0.81
C PRO A 118 -4.53 11.25 0.92
N ALA A 119 -5.14 11.19 2.10
CA ALA A 119 -6.18 12.14 2.48
C ALA A 119 -5.57 13.53 2.76
N LYS A 120 -6.41 14.55 2.91
CA LYS A 120 -5.97 15.90 3.27
C LYS A 120 -5.20 15.89 4.60
N THR A 121 -4.05 16.57 4.64
CA THR A 121 -3.25 16.72 5.85
C THR A 121 -3.91 17.66 6.85
N PRO A 122 -4.20 17.22 8.09
CA PRO A 122 -4.69 18.10 9.14
C PRO A 122 -3.62 19.13 9.56
N PRO A 123 -4.00 20.33 10.02
CA PRO A 123 -3.06 21.31 10.55
C PRO A 123 -2.18 20.72 11.66
N GLY A 124 -0.87 20.95 11.59
CA GLY A 124 0.09 20.48 12.60
C GLY A 124 0.42 18.98 12.57
N ARG A 125 -0.11 18.21 11.60
CA ARG A 125 0.23 16.79 11.40
C ARG A 125 1.19 16.62 10.22
N PRO A 126 2.07 15.60 10.23
CA PRO A 126 2.99 15.34 9.12
C PRO A 126 2.29 14.79 7.87
N SER A 127 1.13 14.14 8.04
CA SER A 127 0.40 13.47 6.97
C SER A 127 -1.10 13.39 7.32
N GLY A 128 -1.96 13.37 6.29
CA GLY A 128 -3.32 12.85 6.43
C GLY A 128 -3.33 11.33 6.46
N SER A 129 -4.50 10.72 6.70
CA SER A 129 -4.68 9.26 6.60
C SER A 129 -4.16 8.73 5.26
N PHE A 130 -3.25 7.76 5.30
CA PHE A 130 -2.48 7.37 4.12
C PHE A 130 -2.19 5.85 4.09
N GLY A 131 -3.25 5.06 3.92
CA GLY A 131 -3.17 3.60 3.85
C GLY A 131 -2.98 3.07 2.42
N PRO A 132 -2.67 1.76 2.28
CA PRO A 132 -2.41 1.15 0.99
C PRO A 132 -3.68 1.01 0.14
N THR A 133 -3.51 0.99 -1.17
CA THR A 133 -4.55 0.60 -2.14
C THR A 133 -4.35 -0.83 -2.62
N THR A 134 -5.39 -1.41 -3.24
CA THR A 134 -5.34 -2.79 -3.76
C THR A 134 -4.25 -2.95 -4.82
N ALA A 135 -3.32 -3.88 -4.59
CA ALA A 135 -2.16 -4.13 -5.43
C ALA A 135 -2.53 -4.62 -6.83
N GLY A 136 -3.52 -5.52 -6.92
CA GLY A 136 -3.95 -6.19 -8.15
C GLY A 136 -4.27 -5.28 -9.34
N ARG A 137 -4.68 -4.03 -9.09
CA ARG A 137 -4.99 -3.07 -10.16
C ARG A 137 -3.74 -2.61 -10.93
N MET A 138 -2.55 -2.80 -10.37
CA MET A 138 -1.28 -2.42 -10.99
C MET A 138 -0.51 -3.63 -11.55
N ASP A 139 -1.07 -4.85 -11.52
CA ASP A 139 -0.37 -6.08 -11.93
C ASP A 139 0.15 -6.01 -13.37
N SER A 140 -0.67 -5.48 -14.30
CA SER A 140 -0.31 -5.35 -15.72
C SER A 140 0.86 -4.42 -16.01
N TYR A 141 1.29 -3.59 -15.06
CA TYR A 141 2.44 -2.70 -15.21
C TYR A 141 3.75 -3.32 -14.70
N VAL A 142 3.70 -4.34 -13.84
CA VAL A 142 4.88 -4.80 -13.09
C VAL A 142 5.99 -5.25 -14.02
N GLU A 143 5.71 -6.18 -14.93
CA GLU A 143 6.70 -6.69 -15.88
C GLU A 143 7.31 -5.59 -16.75
N LEU A 144 6.46 -4.68 -17.22
CA LEU A 144 6.92 -3.56 -18.04
C LEU A 144 7.86 -2.64 -17.26
N LEU A 145 7.52 -2.30 -16.02
CA LEU A 145 8.34 -1.41 -15.20
C LEU A 145 9.64 -2.08 -14.75
N GLN A 146 9.58 -3.35 -14.32
CA GLN A 146 10.74 -4.11 -13.84
C GLN A 146 11.75 -4.41 -14.94
N SER A 147 11.29 -4.73 -16.15
CA SER A 147 12.18 -4.89 -17.32
C SER A 147 12.94 -3.61 -17.69
N HIS A 148 12.49 -2.45 -17.22
CA HIS A 148 13.16 -1.15 -17.36
C HIS A 148 13.89 -0.70 -16.07
N GLY A 149 14.03 -1.60 -15.10
CA GLY A 149 14.73 -1.40 -13.83
C GLY A 149 13.97 -0.57 -12.79
N GLY A 150 12.66 -0.37 -12.97
CA GLY A 150 11.81 0.35 -12.03
C GLY A 150 10.88 -0.57 -11.24
N SER A 151 10.30 -0.08 -10.14
CA SER A 151 9.28 -0.82 -9.37
C SER A 151 9.75 -2.21 -8.89
N LEU A 152 11.03 -2.34 -8.54
CA LEU A 152 11.62 -3.60 -8.04
C LEU A 152 11.12 -3.95 -6.64
N VAL A 153 10.81 -2.96 -5.79
CA VAL A 153 10.15 -3.17 -4.50
C VAL A 153 8.81 -2.47 -4.51
N MET A 154 7.73 -3.23 -4.34
CA MET A 154 6.35 -2.74 -4.40
C MET A 154 5.70 -2.87 -3.03
N ILE A 155 4.93 -1.89 -2.60
CA ILE A 155 4.26 -1.89 -1.28
C ILE A 155 2.78 -1.58 -1.49
N ALA A 156 1.87 -2.45 -1.06
CA ALA A 156 0.42 -2.27 -1.24
C ALA A 156 -0.39 -3.21 -0.32
N LYS A 157 -1.66 -3.51 -0.64
CA LYS A 157 -2.47 -4.51 0.07
C LYS A 157 -3.19 -5.48 -0.88
N GLY A 158 -3.45 -6.69 -0.38
CA GLY A 158 -4.14 -7.76 -1.11
C GLY A 158 -3.18 -8.72 -1.81
N ASN A 159 -3.71 -9.86 -2.26
CA ASN A 159 -3.03 -10.80 -3.14
C ASN A 159 -2.87 -10.23 -4.56
N ARG A 160 -2.00 -10.85 -5.37
CA ARG A 160 -1.67 -10.41 -6.74
C ARG A 160 -1.74 -11.59 -7.71
N SER A 161 -1.73 -11.31 -9.00
CA SER A 161 -1.72 -12.33 -10.04
C SER A 161 -0.38 -13.10 -10.08
N PRO A 162 -0.38 -14.35 -10.57
CA PRO A 162 0.86 -15.11 -10.78
C PRO A 162 1.88 -14.44 -11.71
N GLU A 163 1.43 -13.55 -12.60
CA GLU A 163 2.30 -12.77 -13.49
C GLU A 163 3.26 -11.88 -12.71
N VAL A 164 2.82 -11.34 -11.56
CA VAL A 164 3.67 -10.54 -10.68
C VAL A 164 4.73 -11.40 -10.01
N THR A 165 4.37 -12.61 -9.57
CA THR A 165 5.32 -13.59 -9.00
C THR A 165 6.39 -13.98 -10.00
N GLU A 166 6.00 -14.26 -11.24
CA GLU A 166 6.95 -14.56 -12.32
C GLU A 166 7.83 -13.36 -12.67
N SER A 167 7.26 -12.15 -12.70
CA SER A 167 8.02 -10.93 -12.94
C SER A 167 9.08 -10.69 -11.85
N CYS A 168 8.69 -10.82 -10.57
CA CYS A 168 9.62 -10.71 -9.44
C CYS A 168 10.74 -11.74 -9.52
N ARG A 169 10.43 -12.99 -9.89
CA ARG A 169 11.43 -14.05 -10.10
C ARG A 169 12.41 -13.72 -11.24
N ARG A 170 11.93 -13.11 -12.33
CA ARG A 170 12.79 -12.77 -13.49
C ARG A 170 13.69 -11.58 -13.23
N HIS A 171 13.19 -10.57 -12.51
CA HIS A 171 13.87 -9.27 -12.36
C HIS A 171 14.45 -9.03 -10.97
N GLY A 172 14.34 -10.01 -10.06
CA GLY A 172 14.80 -9.89 -8.68
C GLY A 172 13.97 -8.91 -7.85
N GLY A 173 12.65 -8.86 -8.10
CA GLY A 173 11.72 -7.96 -7.44
C GLY A 173 11.06 -8.54 -6.18
N PHE A 174 10.39 -7.68 -5.41
CA PHE A 174 9.65 -8.04 -4.20
C PHE A 174 8.31 -7.31 -4.13
N TYR A 175 7.30 -7.99 -3.60
CA TYR A 175 6.05 -7.37 -3.16
C TYR A 175 5.92 -7.46 -1.64
N LEU A 176 5.77 -6.30 -1.02
CA LEU A 176 5.58 -6.13 0.41
C LEU A 176 4.12 -5.78 0.71
N GLY A 177 3.45 -6.61 1.49
CA GLY A 177 2.09 -6.40 1.95
C GLY A 177 2.02 -5.52 3.17
N SER A 178 1.48 -4.31 3.03
CA SER A 178 1.06 -3.46 4.14
C SER A 178 -0.33 -3.86 4.64
N ILE A 179 -0.62 -3.56 5.90
CA ILE A 179 -1.94 -3.78 6.49
C ILE A 179 -2.94 -2.79 5.85
N GLY A 180 -4.02 -3.30 5.26
CA GLY A 180 -5.12 -2.49 4.72
C GLY A 180 -6.13 -2.11 5.80
N GLY A 181 -6.51 -0.84 5.88
CA GLY A 181 -7.49 -0.34 6.86
C GLY A 181 -6.96 0.75 7.80
N PRO A 182 -5.87 0.54 8.57
CA PRO A 182 -5.44 1.44 9.65
C PRO A 182 -4.68 2.69 9.14
N ALA A 183 -5.24 3.40 8.17
CA ALA A 183 -4.61 4.53 7.47
C ALA A 183 -4.25 5.72 8.38
N ALA A 184 -5.08 5.99 9.40
CA ALA A 184 -4.81 7.05 10.37
C ALA A 184 -3.61 6.70 11.26
N LEU A 185 -3.51 5.44 11.71
CA LEU A 185 -2.40 4.97 12.51
C LEU A 185 -1.08 4.95 11.72
N ILE A 186 -1.12 4.50 10.45
CA ILE A 186 0.05 4.57 9.55
C ILE A 186 0.52 6.02 9.40
N ALA A 187 -0.40 6.96 9.18
CA ALA A 187 -0.06 8.37 9.03
C ALA A 187 0.59 8.97 10.28
N GLU A 188 0.06 8.65 11.46
CA GLU A 188 0.55 9.17 12.74
C GLU A 188 1.90 8.55 13.15
N GLU A 189 1.98 7.23 13.08
CA GLU A 189 3.08 6.47 13.68
C GLU A 189 4.22 6.21 12.70
N CYS A 190 3.96 6.23 11.40
CA CYS A 190 4.95 5.79 10.40
C CYS A 190 5.41 6.91 9.47
N ILE A 191 4.54 7.83 9.07
CA ILE A 191 4.87 8.84 8.05
C ILE A 191 5.37 10.12 8.71
N ARG A 192 6.58 10.54 8.34
CA ARG A 192 7.27 11.69 8.94
C ARG A 192 7.33 12.90 8.02
N GLN A 193 7.23 12.69 6.72
CA GLN A 193 7.21 13.77 5.72
C GLN A 193 6.46 13.31 4.47
N VAL A 194 5.76 14.24 3.81
CA VAL A 194 5.07 14.04 2.54
C VAL A 194 5.40 15.20 1.61
N GLU A 195 5.87 14.91 0.40
CA GLU A 195 6.20 15.87 -0.65
C GLU A 195 5.56 15.43 -1.97
N CYS A 196 4.85 16.31 -2.67
CA CYS A 196 4.41 16.04 -4.05
C CYS A 196 5.60 16.29 -4.98
N ILE A 197 6.04 15.29 -5.73
CA ILE A 197 7.26 15.37 -6.55
C ILE A 197 7.01 15.30 -8.06
N ASP A 198 5.85 14.81 -8.49
CA ASP A 198 5.50 14.71 -9.91
C ASP A 198 3.97 14.66 -10.08
N TYR A 199 3.49 15.10 -11.24
CA TYR A 199 2.07 15.15 -11.62
C TYR A 199 1.12 15.78 -10.58
N PRO A 200 1.40 17.00 -10.06
CA PRO A 200 0.56 17.64 -9.04
C PRO A 200 -0.90 17.86 -9.48
N GLU A 201 -1.15 17.94 -10.79
CA GLU A 201 -2.49 18.06 -11.37
C GLU A 201 -3.39 16.85 -11.11
N LEU A 202 -2.82 15.70 -10.70
CA LEU A 202 -3.57 14.47 -10.40
C LEU A 202 -4.14 14.42 -8.98
N GLY A 203 -3.96 15.47 -8.17
CA GLY A 203 -4.47 15.53 -6.81
C GLY A 203 -3.92 14.37 -5.96
N MET A 204 -4.80 13.58 -5.34
CA MET A 204 -4.35 12.44 -4.50
C MET A 204 -3.64 11.33 -5.28
N GLU A 205 -3.74 11.30 -6.62
CA GLU A 205 -3.05 10.33 -7.49
C GLU A 205 -1.73 10.87 -8.07
N ALA A 206 -1.27 12.05 -7.61
CA ALA A 206 0.06 12.55 -7.91
C ALA A 206 1.16 11.58 -7.41
N VAL A 207 2.40 11.81 -7.85
CA VAL A 207 3.54 11.08 -7.29
C VAL A 207 4.03 11.81 -6.05
N TRP A 208 4.09 11.07 -4.94
CA TRP A 208 4.57 11.61 -3.68
C TRP A 208 5.89 10.96 -3.30
N ARG A 209 6.72 11.70 -2.58
CA ARG A 209 7.84 11.16 -1.82
C ARG A 209 7.49 11.24 -0.35
N ILE A 210 7.61 10.12 0.35
CA ILE A 210 7.39 10.06 1.79
C ILE A 210 8.65 9.57 2.50
N LYS A 211 8.88 10.11 3.70
CA LYS A 211 9.83 9.54 4.66
C LYS A 211 9.06 8.76 5.70
N VAL A 212 9.42 7.49 5.87
CA VAL A 212 8.78 6.60 6.84
C VAL A 212 9.76 6.11 7.89
N ARG A 213 9.21 5.80 9.07
CA ARG A 213 9.90 5.14 10.16
C ARG A 213 9.04 3.99 10.68
N ASP A 214 9.65 2.84 10.88
CA ASP A 214 9.01 1.63 11.40
C ASP A 214 7.70 1.27 10.66
N PHE A 215 7.65 1.45 9.33
CA PHE A 215 6.47 1.16 8.52
C PHE A 215 6.27 -0.37 8.41
N PRO A 216 5.12 -0.92 8.83
CA PRO A 216 4.93 -2.37 8.89
C PRO A 216 4.58 -2.96 7.52
N ALA A 217 5.25 -4.04 7.14
CA ALA A 217 4.88 -4.85 5.99
C ALA A 217 5.26 -6.33 6.17
N PHE A 218 4.84 -7.17 5.23
CA PHE A 218 5.25 -8.56 5.09
C PHE A 218 5.84 -8.82 3.72
N ILE A 219 6.87 -9.65 3.60
CA ILE A 219 7.30 -10.16 2.29
C ILE A 219 6.22 -11.12 1.80
N LEU A 220 5.48 -10.73 0.76
CA LEU A 220 4.38 -11.54 0.20
C LEU A 220 4.80 -12.26 -1.08
N ILE A 221 5.58 -11.60 -1.92
CA ILE A 221 6.22 -12.23 -3.09
C ILE A 221 7.71 -11.93 -3.02
N ASP A 222 8.54 -12.95 -3.21
CA ASP A 222 9.99 -12.82 -3.24
C ASP A 222 10.59 -12.91 -4.65
N ASP A 223 11.91 -12.73 -4.72
CA ASP A 223 12.73 -12.80 -5.92
C ASP A 223 12.96 -14.23 -6.45
N LYS A 224 12.35 -15.24 -5.83
CA LYS A 224 12.57 -16.67 -6.11
C LYS A 224 11.33 -17.35 -6.67
N GLY A 225 10.23 -16.61 -6.82
CA GLY A 225 8.95 -17.12 -7.31
C GLY A 225 8.05 -17.71 -6.22
N ASN A 226 8.33 -17.41 -4.95
CA ASN A 226 7.43 -17.76 -3.86
C ASN A 226 6.37 -16.68 -3.66
N ASP A 227 5.14 -17.10 -3.42
CA ASP A 227 4.02 -16.22 -3.07
C ASP A 227 3.37 -16.77 -1.78
N PHE A 228 3.24 -15.91 -0.78
CA PHE A 228 2.58 -16.21 0.49
C PHE A 228 1.17 -16.79 0.32
N PHE A 229 0.43 -16.29 -0.68
CA PHE A 229 -0.95 -16.68 -0.93
C PHE A 229 -1.09 -17.93 -1.81
N ALA A 230 0.01 -18.46 -2.36
CA ALA A 230 -0.03 -19.66 -3.19
C ALA A 230 -0.60 -20.84 -2.40
N GLY A 231 -1.71 -21.41 -2.90
CA GLY A 231 -2.41 -22.53 -2.25
C GLY A 231 -3.39 -22.13 -1.14
N LEU A 232 -3.58 -20.84 -0.87
CA LEU A 232 -4.59 -20.32 0.05
C LEU A 232 -5.80 -19.69 -0.69
N VAL A 233 -5.57 -19.19 -1.90
CA VAL A 233 -6.55 -18.51 -2.77
C VAL A 233 -6.35 -18.90 -4.23
#